data_AF-F7NXK8-F1
#
_entry.id   AF-F7NXK8-F1
#
_cell.length_a   1.000
_cell.length_b   1.000
_cell.length_c   1.000
_cell.angle_alpha   90.00
_cell.angle_beta   90.00
_cell.angle_gamma   90.00
#
_symmetry.space_group_name_H-M   'P 1'
#
loop_
_entity.id
_entity.type
_entity.pdbx_description
1 polymer ?
#
loop_
_entity_poly.entity_id
_entity_poly.type
_entity_poly.pdbx_seq_one_letter_code
_entity_poly.pdbx_strand_id
1 'polypeptide(L)' 'MMTSIRTRILAFLDLAHCQYKVEGNTITTSTAVLAFTADHLSILREGKPERLMPYEKLNMDKILFLLTAQSDKNPAH' A
#
# COMPACT_ATOMS: atom_id res chain seq x y z
N MET A 1 -10.59 13.79 -7.46
CA MET A 1 -9.82 13.71 -6.20
C MET A 1 -9.24 12.31 -5.97
N MET A 2 -10.03 11.23 -5.96
CA MET A 2 -9.52 9.84 -5.83
C MET A 2 -8.52 9.44 -6.93
N THR A 3 -8.75 9.86 -8.18
CA THR A 3 -7.84 9.56 -9.31
C THR A 3 -6.42 10.07 -9.05
N SER A 4 -6.28 11.27 -8.47
CA SER A 4 -4.98 11.89 -8.20
C SER A 4 -4.19 11.16 -7.12
N ILE A 5 -4.87 10.68 -6.07
CA ILE A 5 -4.24 9.94 -4.97
C ILE A 5 -3.79 8.56 -5.46
N ARG A 6 -4.63 7.87 -6.21
CA ARG A 6 -4.30 6.58 -6.81
C ARG A 6 -3.07 6.67 -7.72
N THR A 7 -3.06 7.63 -8.65
CA THR A 7 -1.92 7.84 -9.53
C THR A 7 -0.64 8.13 -8.75
N ARG A 8 -0.74 8.92 -7.68
CA ARG A 8 0.41 9.26 -6.84
C ARG A 8 0.96 8.05 -6.07
N ILE A 9 0.09 7.18 -5.56
CA ILE A 9 0.51 5.92 -4.91
C ILE A 9 1.15 4.99 -5.94
N LEU A 10 0.55 4.82 -7.12
CA LEU A 10 1.12 3.97 -8.18
C LEU A 10 2.51 4.46 -8.60
N ALA A 11 2.65 5.76 -8.91
CA ALA A 11 3.93 6.35 -9.26
C ALA A 11 4.98 6.15 -8.15
N PHE A 12 4.58 6.25 -6.88
CA PHE A 12 5.47 5.99 -5.75
C PHE A 12 5.89 4.51 -5.66
N LEU A 13 4.97 3.57 -5.88
CA LEU A 13 5.27 2.14 -5.90
C LEU A 13 6.20 1.77 -7.05
N ASP A 14 6.02 2.40 -8.23
CA ASP A 14 6.91 2.24 -9.38
C ASP A 14 8.32 2.75 -9.06
N LEU A 15 8.43 3.94 -8.46
CA LEU A 15 9.72 4.50 -8.03
C LEU A 15 10.42 3.65 -6.96
N ALA A 16 9.64 3.04 -6.06
CA ALA A 16 10.15 2.15 -5.03
C ALA A 16 10.39 0.71 -5.54
N HIS A 17 10.22 0.45 -6.85
CA HIS A 17 10.35 -0.87 -7.48
C HIS A 17 9.51 -1.96 -6.79
N CYS A 18 8.36 -1.60 -6.25
CA CYS A 18 7.46 -2.54 -5.60
C CYS A 18 6.75 -3.40 -6.64
N GLN A 19 6.67 -4.71 -6.41
CA GLN A 19 5.81 -5.58 -7.21
C GLN A 19 4.36 -5.43 -6.74
N TYR A 20 3.46 -5.08 -7.67
CA TYR A 20 2.05 -4.93 -7.36
C TYR A 20 1.16 -5.27 -8.56
N LYS A 21 -0.10 -5.59 -8.26
CA LYS A 21 -1.18 -5.83 -9.22
C LYS A 21 -2.34 -4.89 -8.88
N VAL A 22 -2.98 -4.35 -9.91
CA VAL A 22 -4.08 -3.40 -9.76
C VAL A 22 -5.39 -4.06 -10.18
N GLU A 23 -6.40 -4.09 -9.30
CA GLU A 23 -7.70 -4.70 -9.57
C GLU A 23 -8.83 -3.78 -9.09
N GLY A 24 -9.54 -3.13 -10.02
CA GLY A 24 -10.63 -2.23 -9.65
C GLY A 24 -10.16 -1.06 -8.79
N ASN A 25 -10.56 -1.03 -7.51
CA ASN A 25 -10.15 -0.04 -6.51
C ASN A 25 -9.12 -0.58 -5.51
N THR A 26 -8.46 -1.70 -5.81
CA THR A 26 -7.41 -2.26 -4.96
C THR A 26 -6.06 -2.31 -5.69
N ILE A 27 -4.99 -2.19 -4.91
CA ILE A 27 -3.62 -2.50 -5.32
C ILE A 27 -3.14 -3.60 -4.38
N THR A 28 -2.85 -4.77 -4.94
CA THR A 28 -2.32 -5.91 -4.22
C THR A 28 -0.82 -5.96 -4.42
N THR A 29 -0.06 -5.91 -3.34
CA THR A 29 1.38 -6.19 -3.33
C THR A 29 1.62 -7.60 -2.78
N SER A 30 2.87 -8.07 -2.78
CA SER A 30 3.24 -9.36 -2.20
C SER A 30 2.94 -9.48 -0.70
N THR A 31 2.76 -8.37 0.01
CA THR A 31 2.67 -8.31 1.48
C THR A 31 1.45 -7.58 2.01
N ALA A 32 0.71 -6.88 1.16
CA ALA A 32 -0.44 -6.08 1.55
C ALA A 32 -1.44 -5.88 0.42
N VAL A 33 -2.67 -5.55 0.80
CA VAL A 33 -3.70 -5.06 -0.11
C VAL A 33 -4.03 -3.63 0.29
N LEU A 34 -3.87 -2.70 -0.65
CA LEU A 34 -4.27 -1.31 -0.53
C LEU A 34 -5.64 -1.14 -1.18
N ALA A 35 -6.69 -0.88 -0.40
CA ALA A 35 -8.04 -0.65 -0.91
C ALA A 35 -8.38 0.84 -0.82
N PHE A 36 -8.74 1.44 -1.95
CA PHE A 36 -9.17 2.84 -2.04
C PHE A 36 -10.66 2.92 -1.69
N THR A 37 -10.97 3.54 -0.55
CA THR A 37 -12.34 3.86 -0.16
C THR A 37 -12.65 5.33 -0.45
N ALA A 38 -13.88 5.77 -0.13
CA ALA A 38 -14.30 7.15 -0.38
C ALA A 38 -13.41 8.18 0.36
N ASP A 39 -13.04 7.88 1.60
CA ASP A 39 -12.44 8.88 2.51
C ASP A 39 -11.01 8.51 2.97
N HIS A 40 -10.60 7.27 2.79
CA HIS A 40 -9.32 6.78 3.27
C HIS A 40 -8.75 5.65 2.42
N LEU A 41 -7.46 5.40 2.58
CA LEU A 41 -6.80 4.19 2.11
C LEU A 41 -6.88 3.13 3.21
N SER A 42 -7.49 1.99 2.91
CA SER A 42 -7.38 0.80 3.76
C SER A 42 -6.15 0.00 3.36
N ILE A 43 -5.41 -0.47 4.34
CA ILE A 43 -4.19 -1.27 4.19
C ILE A 43 -4.40 -2.56 4.98
N LEU A 44 -4.67 -3.64 4.26
CA LEU A 44 -4.78 -4.99 4.81
C LEU A 44 -3.45 -5.72 4.66
N ARG A 45 -3.02 -6.42 5.70
CA ARG A 45 -1.82 -7.25 5.69
C ARG A 45 -2.12 -8.56 6.40
N GLU A 46 -1.54 -9.64 5.90
CA GLU A 46 -1.77 -10.96 6.48
C GLU A 46 -1.33 -11.00 7.95
N GLY A 47 -2.20 -11.54 8.82
CA GLY A 47 -1.93 -11.67 10.26
C GLY A 47 -1.80 -10.34 11.03
N LYS A 48 -2.14 -9.20 10.41
CA LYS A 48 -2.13 -7.87 11.07
C LYS A 48 -3.51 -7.21 11.00
N PRO A 49 -3.86 -6.37 11.98
CA PRO A 49 -5.08 -5.59 11.89
C PRO A 49 -5.02 -4.65 10.69
N GLU A 50 -6.18 -4.46 10.06
CA GLU A 50 -6.40 -3.48 9.02
C GLU A 50 -5.99 -2.08 9.51
N ARG A 51 -5.27 -1.35 8.65
CA ARG A 51 -4.88 0.04 8.94
C ARG A 51 -5.60 0.98 7.99
N LEU A 52 -6.28 1.95 8.57
CA LEU A 52 -6.97 3.00 7.83
C LEU A 52 -6.11 4.27 7.83
N MET A 53 -5.91 4.85 6.65
CA MET A 53 -5.15 6.07 6.47
C MET A 53 -5.99 7.11 5.71
N PRO A 54 -6.54 8.12 6.39
CA PRO A 54 -7.26 9.21 5.74
C PRO A 54 -6.38 9.87 4.67
N TYR A 55 -6.98 10.26 3.54
CA TYR A 55 -6.21 10.83 2.43
C TYR A 55 -5.51 12.15 2.78
N GLU A 56 -6.06 12.92 3.72
CA GLU A 56 -5.44 14.14 4.26
C GLU A 56 -4.14 13.87 5.03
N LYS A 57 -4.00 12.66 5.59
CA LYS A 57 -2.85 12.22 6.38
C LYS A 57 -2.03 11.14 5.65
N LEU A 58 -2.18 11.07 4.34
CA LEU A 58 -1.53 10.09 3.50
C LEU A 58 -0.01 10.31 3.52
N ASN A 59 0.71 9.32 4.03
CA ASN A 59 2.17 9.37 4.16
C ASN A 59 2.76 8.20 3.36
N MET A 60 3.50 8.53 2.29
CA MET A 60 4.08 7.54 1.36
C MET A 60 5.14 6.68 2.04
N ASP A 61 6.02 7.26 2.86
CA ASP A 61 7.04 6.51 3.60
C ASP A 61 6.41 5.50 4.57
N LYS A 62 5.30 5.90 5.20
CA LYS A 62 4.54 5.01 6.06
C LYS A 62 3.86 3.90 5.26
N ILE A 63 3.37 4.17 4.05
CA ILE A 63 2.87 3.12 3.16
C ILE A 63 4.00 2.17 2.81
N LEU A 64 5.14 2.68 2.33
CA LEU A 64 6.30 1.87 1.97
C LEU A 64 6.75 1.00 3.13
N PHE A 65 6.93 1.58 4.32
CA PHE A 65 7.25 0.85 5.53
C PHE A 65 6.25 -0.27 5.80
N LEU A 66 4.95 -0.05 5.60
CA LEU A 66 3.96 -1.10 5.83
C LEU A 66 4.02 -2.24 4.81
N LEU A 67 4.45 -1.93 3.58
CA LEU A 67 4.67 -2.89 2.51
C LEU A 67 6.00 -3.66 2.67
N THR A 68 7.05 -3.01 3.15
CA THR A 68 8.41 -3.57 3.21
C THR A 68 8.80 -4.11 4.59
N ALA A 69 8.18 -3.67 5.69
CA ALA A 69 8.51 -4.12 7.05
C ALA A 69 8.14 -5.59 7.36
N GLN A 70 7.78 -6.38 6.34
CA GLN A 70 7.66 -7.84 6.42
C GLN A 70 8.74 -8.56 5.60
N SER A 71 9.48 -7.88 4.72
CA SER A 71 10.54 -8.49 3.92
C SER A 71 11.75 -8.91 4.75
N ASP A 72 11.85 -8.47 6.01
CA ASP A 72 12.92 -8.83 6.96
C ASP A 72 12.71 -10.17 7.69
N LYS A 73 11.68 -10.95 7.34
CA LYS A 73 11.50 -12.32 7.85
C LYS A 73 11.65 -13.36 6.75
N ASN A 74 12.75 -13.32 6.01
CA ASN A 74 13.33 -14.53 5.45
C ASN A 74 14.84 -14.37 5.18
N PRO A 75 15.73 -14.68 6.15
CA PRO A 75 17.07 -15.10 5.79
C PRO A 75 16.97 -16.51 5.22
N ALA A 76 16.54 -16.63 3.97
CA ALA A 76 16.78 -17.83 3.19
C ALA A 76 18.16 -17.69 2.55
N HIS A 77 19.22 -17.89 3.34
CA HIS A 77 20.28 -18.85 2.99
C HIS A 77 21.29 -19.05 4.12
#